data_AF-A0A3N5K505-F1
#
_entry.id   AF-A0A3N5K505-F1
#
_cell.length_a   1.000
_cell.length_b   1.000
_cell.length_c   1.000
_cell.angle_alpha   90.00
_cell.angle_beta   90.00
_cell.angle_gamma   90.00
#
_symmetry.space_group_name_H-M   'P 1'
#
loop_
_entity.id
_entity.type
_entity.pdbx_description
1 polymer ?
#
loop_
_entity_poly.entity_id
_entity_poly.type
_entity_poly.pdbx_seq_one_letter_code
_entity_poly.pdbx_strand_id
1 'polypeptide(L)' 'PNLTCNLLGAERLIRHLEAKLNVRMGATTPDGKITIKRMECLASCGTAPSIQVDGVYHHQVTPEKLDALLDALQRD' A
#
# COMPACT_ATOMS: atom_id res chain seq x y z
N PRO A 1 8.70 -3.97 -3.92
CA PRO A 1 8.15 -5.21 -3.34
C PRO A 1 9.11 -6.38 -3.64
N ASN A 2 9.32 -7.28 -2.68
CA ASN A 2 10.12 -8.48 -2.89
C ASN A 2 9.32 -9.57 -3.64
N LEU A 3 10.01 -10.63 -4.06
CA LEU A 3 9.43 -11.72 -4.85
C LEU A 3 8.14 -12.29 -4.24
N THR A 4 8.12 -12.55 -2.94
CA THR A 4 6.95 -13.13 -2.24
C THR A 4 5.73 -12.20 -2.25
N CYS A 5 5.90 -10.91 -1.97
CA CYS A 5 4.80 -9.95 -2.05
C CYS A 5 4.27 -9.81 -3.49
N ASN A 6 5.16 -9.82 -4.50
CA ASN A 6 4.75 -9.78 -5.91
C ASN A 6 3.94 -11.01 -6.32
N LEU A 7 4.39 -12.21 -5.93
CA LEU A 7 3.67 -13.46 -6.19
C LEU A 7 2.29 -13.50 -5.51
N LEU A 8 2.16 -12.89 -4.34
CA LEU A 8 0.91 -12.82 -3.58
C LEU A 8 0.02 -11.60 -3.94
N GLY A 9 0.31 -10.93 -5.06
CA GLY A 9 -0.58 -9.91 -5.62
C GLY A 9 -0.31 -8.47 -5.17
N ALA A 10 0.89 -8.15 -4.67
CA ALA A 10 1.26 -6.76 -4.36
C ALA A 10 1.14 -5.83 -5.58
N GLU A 11 1.43 -6.32 -6.79
CA GLU A 11 1.23 -5.57 -8.03
C GLU A 11 -0.25 -5.19 -8.26
N ARG A 12 -1.19 -6.05 -7.86
CA ARG A 12 -2.62 -5.73 -7.94
C ARG A 12 -2.99 -4.64 -6.94
N LEU A 13 -2.45 -4.70 -5.72
CA LEU A 13 -2.67 -3.68 -4.69
C LEU A 13 -2.06 -2.33 -5.10
N ILE A 14 -0.87 -2.34 -5.73
CA ILE A 14 -0.23 -1.14 -6.26
C ILE A 14 -1.10 -0.50 -7.34
N ARG A 15 -1.58 -1.27 -8.33
CA ARG A 15 -2.47 -0.72 -9.37
C ARG A 15 -3.77 -0.18 -8.79
N HIS A 16 -4.32 -0.85 -7.78
CA HIS A 16 -5.52 -0.38 -7.07
C HIS A 16 -5.27 0.96 -6.38
N LEU A 17 -4.14 1.10 -5.68
CA LEU A 17 -3.70 2.36 -5.06
C LEU A 17 -3.54 3.48 -6.09
N GLU A 18 -2.84 3.19 -7.19
CA GLU A 18 -2.60 4.19 -8.24
C GLU A 18 -3.92 4.67 -8.87
N ALA A 19 -4.87 3.75 -9.09
CA ALA A 19 -6.18 4.09 -9.61
C ALA A 19 -7.03 4.89 -8.62
N LYS A 20 -7.06 4.51 -7.34
CA LYS A 20 -7.90 5.17 -6.32
C LYS A 20 -7.37 6.56 -5.95
N LEU A 21 -6.06 6.74 -5.87
CA LEU A 21 -5.43 8.01 -5.51
C LEU A 21 -5.07 8.88 -6.73
N ASN A 22 -5.28 8.35 -7.94
CA ASN A 22 -4.92 8.99 -9.21
C ASN A 22 -3.46 9.52 -9.23
N VAL A 23 -2.55 8.77 -8.64
CA VAL A 23 -1.11 9.06 -8.60
C VAL A 23 -0.31 7.80 -8.89
N ARG A 24 0.96 7.97 -9.26
CA ARG A 24 1.87 6.85 -9.55
C ARG A 24 2.73 6.51 -8.35
N MET A 25 3.24 5.28 -8.30
CA MET A 25 4.25 4.89 -7.32
C MET A 25 5.44 5.86 -7.33
N GLY A 26 5.78 6.38 -6.14
CA GLY A 26 6.82 7.38 -5.93
C GLY A 26 6.30 8.82 -5.89
N ALA A 27 5.02 9.05 -6.18
CA ALA A 27 4.40 10.37 -6.12
C ALA A 27 3.58 10.59 -4.84
N THR A 28 3.34 11.87 -4.57
CA THR A 28 2.43 12.35 -3.53
C THR A 28 1.13 12.80 -4.18
N THR A 29 0.02 12.55 -3.49
CA THR A 29 -1.32 12.99 -3.84
C THR A 29 -1.40 14.53 -3.94
N PRO A 30 -2.31 15.09 -4.76
CA PRO A 30 -2.39 16.55 -4.97
C PRO A 30 -2.71 17.36 -3.70
N ASP A 31 -3.36 16.73 -2.72
CA ASP A 31 -3.65 17.30 -1.40
C ASP A 31 -2.44 17.26 -0.44
N GLY A 32 -1.34 16.63 -0.87
CA GLY A 32 -0.11 16.51 -0.08
C GLY A 32 -0.19 15.49 1.05
N LYS A 33 -1.32 14.78 1.23
CA LYS A 33 -1.55 13.95 2.43
C LYS A 33 -0.92 12.57 2.31
N ILE A 34 -0.98 11.95 1.13
CA ILE A 34 -0.57 10.56 0.93
C ILE A 34 0.58 10.48 -0.07
N THR A 35 1.69 9.85 0.33
CA THR A 35 2.80 9.53 -0.57
C THR A 35 2.94 8.03 -0.74
N ILE A 36 2.91 7.53 -1.97
CA ILE A 36 3.05 6.09 -2.23
C ILE A 36 4.51 5.76 -2.50
N LYS A 37 5.14 4.96 -1.65
CA LYS A 37 6.55 4.54 -1.81
C LYS A 37 6.66 3.02 -1.90
N ARG A 38 7.58 2.55 -2.75
CA ARG A 38 8.01 1.14 -2.69
C ARG A 38 8.95 1.00 -1.49
N MET A 39 8.60 0.10 -0.59
CA MET A 39 9.52 -0.36 0.45
C MET A 39 10.18 -1.68 0.03
N GLU A 40 11.41 -1.84 0.51
CA GLU A 40 12.15 -3.09 0.45
C GLU A 40 11.54 -4.13 1.41
N CYS A 41 12.09 -5.36 1.39
CA CYS A 41 11.58 -6.48 2.16
C CYS A 41 11.43 -6.13 3.66
N LEU A 42 10.20 -6.22 4.17
CA LEU A 42 9.89 -6.02 5.59
C LEU A 42 10.16 -7.27 6.46
N ALA A 43 10.90 -8.27 5.92
CA ALA A 43 11.12 -9.59 6.51
C ALA A 43 9.83 -10.33 6.96
N SER A 44 8.66 -9.91 6.46
CA SER A 44 7.34 -10.39 6.86
C SER A 44 6.75 -11.33 5.81
N CYS A 45 7.58 -12.23 5.27
CA CYS A 45 7.19 -13.11 4.16
C CYS A 45 6.01 -14.04 4.52
N GLY A 46 5.84 -14.40 5.80
CA GLY A 46 4.72 -15.23 6.28
C GLY A 46 3.37 -14.52 6.34
N THR A 47 3.34 -13.19 6.21
CA THR A 47 2.11 -12.38 6.34
C THR A 47 1.92 -11.42 5.15
N ALA A 48 2.63 -11.69 4.06
CA ALA A 48 2.49 -10.98 2.80
C ALA A 48 1.08 -11.17 2.19
N PRO A 49 0.58 -10.22 1.38
CA PRO A 49 1.16 -8.90 1.11
C PRO A 49 1.03 -7.97 2.32
N SER A 50 2.11 -7.25 2.65
CA SER A 50 2.17 -6.29 3.76
C SER A 50 2.46 -4.88 3.25
N ILE A 51 1.88 -3.87 3.90
CA ILE A 51 2.16 -2.45 3.67
C ILE A 51 2.49 -1.77 5.01
N GLN A 52 3.04 -0.57 4.94
CA GLN A 52 3.26 0.29 6.10
C GLN A 52 2.54 1.62 5.88
N VAL A 53 1.79 2.06 6.88
CA VAL A 53 1.09 3.33 6.90
C VAL A 53 1.47 4.04 8.20
N ASP A 54 2.05 5.25 8.12
CA ASP A 54 2.50 6.05 9.27
C ASP A 54 3.32 5.27 10.33
N GLY A 55 4.19 4.38 9.86
CA GLY A 55 5.04 3.54 10.71
C GLY A 55 4.39 2.24 11.19
N VAL A 56 3.08 2.07 11.02
CA VAL A 56 2.32 0.88 11.41
C VAL A 56 2.29 -0.14 10.28
N TYR A 57 2.63 -1.40 10.59
CA TYR A 57 2.58 -2.50 9.63
C TYR A 57 1.19 -3.10 9.54
N HIS A 58 0.69 -3.21 8.33
CA HIS A 58 -0.56 -3.91 8.01
C HIS A 58 -0.24 -5.15 7.18
N HIS A 59 -0.75 -6.28 7.65
CA HIS A 59 -0.49 -7.60 7.10
C HIS A 59 -1.71 -8.18 6.38
N GLN A 60 -1.49 -9.13 5.47
CA GLN A 60 -2.54 -9.80 4.69
C GLN A 60 -3.54 -8.78 4.11
N VAL A 61 -2.98 -7.78 3.43
CA VAL A 61 -3.75 -6.65 2.91
C VAL A 61 -4.52 -7.09 1.69
N THR A 62 -5.83 -6.85 1.69
CA THR A 62 -6.71 -7.01 0.54
C THR A 62 -7.08 -5.63 -0.02
N PRO A 63 -7.59 -5.53 -1.26
CA PRO A 63 -8.06 -4.25 -1.81
C PRO A 63 -9.09 -3.57 -0.89
N GLU A 64 -9.98 -4.33 -0.26
CA GLU A 64 -11.03 -3.81 0.63
C GLU A 64 -10.43 -3.23 1.92
N LYS A 65 -9.46 -3.93 2.53
CA LYS A 65 -8.72 -3.41 3.70
C LYS A 65 -7.93 -2.16 3.33
N LEU A 66 -7.31 -2.16 2.15
CA LEU A 66 -6.58 -1.03 1.65
C LEU A 66 -7.49 0.19 1.46
N ASP A 67 -8.69 -0.02 0.94
CA ASP A 67 -9.70 1.02 0.78
C ASP A 67 -10.11 1.60 2.13
N ALA A 68 -10.39 0.75 3.12
CA ALA A 68 -10.72 1.21 4.47
C ALA A 68 -9.60 2.02 5.12
N LEU A 69 -8.33 1.64 4.90
CA LEU A 69 -7.17 2.39 5.40
C LEU A 69 -7.07 3.77 4.73
N LEU A 70 -7.25 3.84 3.41
CA LEU A 70 -7.23 5.11 2.69
C LEU A 70 -8.35 6.05 3.14
N ASP A 71 -9.56 5.51 3.33
CA ASP A 71 -10.70 6.29 3.79
C ASP A 71 -10.48 6.81 5.22
N ALA A 72 -9.80 6.05 6.09
CA ALA A 72 -9.40 6.50 7.42
C ALA A 72 -8.37 7.65 7.34
N LEU A 73 -7.34 7.51 6.49
CA LEU A 73 -6.29 8.54 6.31
C LEU A 73 -6.82 9.85 5.73
N GLN A 74 -7.86 9.81 4.90
CA GLN A 74 -8.44 11.02 4.32
C GLN A 74 -9.32 11.81 5.31
N ARG A 75 -9.78 11.15 6.38
CA ARG A 75 -10.63 11.74 7.43
C ARG A 75 -9.85 12.45 8.53
N ASP A 76 -8.56 12.13 8.67
CA ASP A 76 -7.58 12.89 9.45
C ASP A 76 -7.07 14.13 8.67
#